data_AF-X1MBL9-F1
#
_entry.id   AF-X1MBL9-F1
#
_cell.length_a   1.000
_cell.length_b   1.000
_cell.length_c   1.000
_cell.angle_alpha   90.00
_cell.angle_beta   90.00
_cell.angle_gamma   90.00
#
_symmetry.space_group_name_H-M   'P 1'
#
loop_
_entity.id
_entity.type
_entity.pdbx_description
1 polymer ?
#
loop_
_entity_poly.entity_id
_entity_poly.type
_entity_poly.pdbx_seq_one_letter_code
_entity_poly.pdbx_strand_id
1 'polypeptide(L)'
;TDALALAAAVIPSATSNEISRLFKVPLNPDGFFLEAHVKLRPVDFAADGVFLCGIAHYPKHISETISQAYGAAGRAATILSKDSVTASGAICEVNESECVGCGACQAVCKYGAIELHDTPQVLISR
;
A
#
# COMPACT_ATOMS: atom_id res chain seq x y z
N THR A 1 47.98 20.66 -4.10
CA THR A 1 46.70 21.27 -3.69
C THR A 1 46.09 20.37 -2.65
N ASP A 2 45.71 20.91 -1.51
CA ASP A 2 45.07 20.15 -0.43
C ASP A 2 43.56 20.07 -0.67
N ALA A 3 42.98 18.88 -0.48
CA ALA A 3 41.57 18.62 -0.70
C ALA A 3 40.95 17.98 0.55
N LEU A 4 39.73 18.41 0.86
CA LEU A 4 38.89 17.82 1.91
C LEU A 4 37.68 17.16 1.25
N ALA A 5 37.52 15.86 1.47
CA ALA A 5 36.36 15.09 1.00
C ALA A 5 35.42 14.78 2.18
N LEU A 6 34.16 15.16 2.06
CA LEU A 6 33.12 14.90 3.06
C LEU A 6 32.32 13.65 2.68
N ALA A 7 32.20 12.71 3.60
CA ALA A 7 31.33 11.54 3.46
C ALA A 7 29.89 11.94 3.80
N ALA A 8 29.17 12.50 2.82
CA ALA A 8 27.77 12.91 3.00
C ALA A 8 26.86 11.71 3.30
N ALA A 9 25.91 11.90 4.21
CA ALA A 9 24.91 10.90 4.54
C ALA A 9 23.88 10.73 3.42
N VAL A 10 23.33 9.53 3.31
CA VAL A 10 22.17 9.26 2.45
C VAL A 10 20.91 9.68 3.19
N ILE A 11 20.11 10.51 2.55
CA ILE A 11 18.81 10.99 3.06
C ILE A 11 17.67 10.48 2.17
N PRO A 12 16.42 10.41 2.67
CA PRO A 12 15.27 10.07 1.84
C PRO A 12 15.07 11.05 0.68
N SER A 13 14.41 10.57 -0.38
CA SER A 13 14.02 11.44 -1.50
C SER A 13 13.09 12.56 -1.04
N ALA A 14 13.23 13.75 -1.65
CA ALA A 14 12.29 14.86 -1.43
C ALA A 14 10.84 14.49 -1.77
N THR A 15 10.64 13.51 -2.66
CA THR A 15 9.32 13.00 -3.08
C THR A 15 8.76 11.88 -2.20
N SER A 16 9.50 11.39 -1.18
CA SER A 16 9.06 10.24 -0.36
C SER A 16 7.68 10.44 0.27
N ASN A 17 7.37 11.65 0.73
CA ASN A 17 6.07 11.98 1.34
C ASN A 17 4.90 11.91 0.33
N GLU A 18 5.14 12.33 -0.91
CA GLU A 18 4.13 12.28 -1.97
C GLU A 18 3.82 10.82 -2.34
N ILE A 19 4.87 10.02 -2.55
CA ILE A 19 4.78 8.60 -2.89
C ILE A 19 4.13 7.80 -1.74
N SER A 20 4.47 8.12 -0.48
CA SER A 20 3.84 7.51 0.69
C SER A 20 2.32 7.72 0.70
N ARG A 21 1.85 8.93 0.38
CA ARG A 21 0.40 9.23 0.29
C ARG A 21 -0.26 8.54 -0.89
N LEU A 22 0.40 8.54 -2.06
CA LEU A 22 -0.13 7.95 -3.28
C LEU A 22 -0.36 6.45 -3.13
N PHE A 23 0.62 5.72 -2.61
CA PHE A 23 0.53 4.27 -2.41
C PHE A 23 0.00 3.88 -1.03
N LYS A 24 -0.30 4.85 -0.16
CA LYS A 24 -0.74 4.65 1.24
C LYS A 24 0.20 3.74 2.04
N VAL A 25 1.51 3.92 1.84
CA VAL A 25 2.56 3.14 2.51
C VAL A 25 3.26 3.97 3.59
N PRO A 26 3.61 3.38 4.74
CA PRO A 26 4.19 4.12 5.86
C PRO A 26 5.64 4.53 5.60
N LEU A 27 6.05 5.64 6.23
CA LEU A 27 7.45 6.02 6.41
C LEU A 27 7.86 5.75 7.85
N ASN A 28 9.14 5.45 8.06
CA ASN A 28 9.75 5.35 9.38
C ASN A 28 10.10 6.77 9.92
N PRO A 29 10.54 6.91 11.19
CA PRO A 29 10.90 8.21 11.77
C PRO A 29 12.01 8.95 11.02
N ASP A 30 12.86 8.24 10.28
CA ASP A 30 13.95 8.80 9.47
C ASP A 30 13.48 9.25 8.07
N GLY A 31 12.21 9.03 7.73
CA GLY A 31 11.59 9.43 6.46
C GLY A 31 11.79 8.45 5.30
N PHE A 32 12.35 7.25 5.55
CA PHE A 32 12.42 6.16 4.59
C PHE A 32 11.17 5.28 4.65
N PHE A 33 10.91 4.50 3.61
CA PHE A 33 9.75 3.60 3.57
C PHE A 33 9.88 2.46 4.58
N LEU A 34 8.81 2.18 5.31
CA LEU A 34 8.77 1.15 6.34
C LEU A 34 8.20 -0.16 5.77
N GLU A 35 8.94 -1.25 5.93
CA GLU A 35 8.53 -2.59 5.55
C GLU A 35 7.44 -3.16 6.47
N ALA A 36 6.77 -4.22 6.02
CA ALA A 36 5.71 -4.88 6.78
C ALA A 36 6.24 -5.58 8.04
N HIS A 37 7.36 -6.29 7.94
CA HIS A 37 8.00 -6.94 9.08
C HIS A 37 9.47 -7.25 8.78
N VAL A 38 10.38 -6.70 9.60
CA VAL A 38 11.86 -6.81 9.52
C VAL A 38 12.41 -8.19 9.12
N LYS A 39 11.78 -9.28 9.57
CA LYS A 39 12.28 -10.66 9.36
C LYS A 39 11.47 -11.50 8.39
N LEU A 40 10.16 -11.29 8.34
CA LEU A 40 9.24 -12.20 7.63
C LEU A 40 8.86 -11.65 6.27
N ARG A 41 8.80 -10.31 6.16
CA ARG A 41 8.34 -9.58 4.99
C ARG A 41 9.18 -8.32 4.79
N PRO A 42 10.52 -8.46 4.60
CA PRO A 42 11.44 -7.33 4.56
C PRO A 42 11.35 -6.49 3.27
N VAL A 43 10.64 -6.99 2.25
CA VAL A 43 10.46 -6.35 0.93
C VAL A 43 9.01 -6.04 0.62
N ASP A 44 8.11 -6.27 1.57
CA ASP A 44 6.69 -5.99 1.42
C ASP A 44 6.32 -4.75 2.19
N PHE A 45 5.26 -4.08 1.73
CA PHE A 45 4.48 -3.22 2.60
C PHE A 45 3.34 -3.98 3.27
N ALA A 46 2.72 -3.36 4.27
CA ALA A 46 1.47 -3.84 4.85
C ALA A 46 0.32 -3.78 3.83
N ALA A 47 0.39 -2.87 2.86
CA ALA A 47 -0.47 -2.85 1.70
C ALA A 47 -0.07 -3.97 0.72
N ASP A 48 -0.99 -4.89 0.45
CA ASP A 48 -0.74 -6.00 -0.47
C ASP A 48 -0.55 -5.51 -1.91
N GLY A 49 0.34 -6.16 -2.65
CA GLY A 49 0.68 -5.79 -4.03
C GLY A 49 1.67 -4.64 -4.19
N VAL A 50 2.07 -3.97 -3.10
CA VAL A 50 3.13 -2.96 -3.10
C VAL A 50 4.39 -3.53 -2.45
N PHE A 51 5.52 -3.40 -3.12
CA PHE A 51 6.81 -3.95 -2.68
C PHE A 51 7.87 -2.84 -2.56
N LEU A 52 8.90 -3.13 -1.78
CA LEU A 52 9.95 -2.20 -1.40
C LEU A 52 11.32 -2.76 -1.78
N CYS A 53 12.14 -1.95 -2.46
CA CYS A 53 13.53 -2.27 -2.71
C CYS A 53 14.43 -1.03 -2.80
N GLY A 54 15.73 -1.25 -2.60
CA GLY A 54 16.77 -0.24 -2.75
C GLY A 54 16.87 0.73 -1.58
N ILE A 55 17.49 1.88 -1.83
CA ILE A 55 17.79 2.88 -0.81
C ILE A 55 16.57 3.66 -0.33
N ALA A 56 15.42 3.50 -0.99
CA ALA A 56 14.14 4.04 -0.53
C ALA A 56 13.73 3.47 0.84
N HIS A 57 14.22 2.27 1.18
CA HIS A 57 13.98 1.61 2.46
C HIS A 57 14.91 2.09 3.58
N TYR A 58 16.20 2.24 3.31
CA TYR A 58 17.24 2.80 4.20
C TYR A 58 18.60 2.78 3.46
N PRO A 59 19.63 3.52 3.94
CA PRO A 59 20.98 3.48 3.37
C PRO A 59 21.60 2.08 3.46
N LYS A 60 21.89 1.47 2.31
CA LYS A 60 22.39 0.09 2.23
C LYS A 60 23.43 -0.08 1.14
N HIS A 61 24.19 -1.17 1.20
CA HIS A 61 25.17 -1.49 0.17
C HIS A 61 24.52 -1.99 -1.13
N ILE A 62 25.28 -1.95 -2.22
CA ILE A 62 24.79 -2.37 -3.54
C ILE A 62 24.39 -3.85 -3.57
N SER A 63 25.17 -4.73 -2.93
CA SER A 63 24.86 -6.16 -2.83
C SER A 63 23.51 -6.39 -2.15
N GLU A 64 23.25 -5.66 -1.08
CA GLU A 64 22.00 -5.70 -0.34
C GLU A 64 20.83 -5.16 -1.16
N THR A 65 21.04 -4.08 -1.90
CA THR A 65 20.06 -3.55 -2.87
C THR A 65 19.70 -4.57 -3.93
N ILE A 66 20.69 -5.29 -4.47
CA ILE A 66 20.49 -6.34 -5.47
C ILE A 66 19.68 -7.50 -4.87
N SER A 67 20.07 -7.99 -3.69
CA SER A 67 19.32 -9.04 -2.99
C SER A 67 17.88 -8.62 -2.69
N GLN A 68 17.68 -7.37 -2.28
CA GLN A 68 16.34 -6.83 -2.02
C GLN A 68 15.51 -6.72 -3.30
N ALA A 69 16.11 -6.28 -4.40
CA ALA A 69 15.44 -6.20 -5.71
C ALA A 69 15.00 -7.59 -6.20
N TYR A 70 15.83 -8.62 -6.06
CA TYR A 70 15.44 -10.00 -6.35
C TYR A 70 14.30 -10.48 -5.45
N GLY A 71 14.35 -10.16 -4.16
CA GLY A 71 13.26 -10.45 -3.21
C GLY A 71 11.93 -9.81 -3.63
N ALA A 72 11.95 -8.51 -3.90
CA ALA A 72 10.77 -7.76 -4.34
C ALA A 72 10.21 -8.30 -5.67
N ALA A 73 11.08 -8.56 -6.65
CA ALA A 73 10.69 -9.13 -7.94
C ALA A 73 10.08 -10.54 -7.78
N GLY A 74 10.66 -11.38 -6.93
CA GLY A 74 10.12 -12.70 -6.62
C GLY A 74 8.73 -12.61 -5.98
N ARG A 75 8.53 -11.70 -5.02
CA ARG A 75 7.22 -11.48 -4.40
C ARG A 75 6.18 -10.95 -5.39
N ALA A 76 6.54 -9.99 -6.25
CA ALA A 76 5.68 -9.52 -7.32
C ALA A 76 5.31 -10.66 -8.29
N ALA A 77 6.28 -11.48 -8.68
CA ALA A 77 6.05 -12.63 -9.56
C ALA A 77 5.07 -13.64 -8.95
N THR A 78 5.06 -13.86 -7.62
CA THR A 78 4.09 -14.77 -6.98
C THR A 78 2.63 -14.31 -7.10
N ILE A 79 2.41 -13.01 -7.28
CA ILE A 79 1.09 -12.43 -7.52
C ILE A 79 0.78 -12.52 -9.01
N LEU A 80 1.71 -12.07 -9.85
CA LEU A 80 1.54 -11.99 -11.31
C LEU A 80 1.45 -13.36 -12.00
N SER A 81 1.95 -14.43 -11.36
CA SER A 81 1.88 -15.79 -11.91
C SER A 81 0.53 -16.47 -11.72
N LYS A 82 -0.42 -15.83 -11.02
CA LYS A 82 -1.74 -16.38 -10.75
C LYS A 82 -2.78 -15.64 -11.60
N ASP A 83 -3.78 -16.38 -12.09
CA ASP A 83 -4.90 -15.79 -12.84
C ASP A 83 -5.81 -14.92 -11.95
N SER A 84 -5.79 -15.13 -10.64
CA SER A 84 -6.56 -14.35 -9.67
C SER A 84 -5.86 -14.25 -8.32
N VAL A 85 -6.26 -13.24 -7.55
CA VAL A 85 -5.81 -13.02 -6.17
C VAL A 85 -6.99 -13.02 -5.22
N THR A 86 -6.80 -13.60 -4.04
CA THR A 86 -7.79 -13.51 -2.97
C THR A 86 -7.61 -12.18 -2.25
N ALA A 87 -8.58 -11.28 -2.38
CA ALA A 87 -8.65 -10.06 -1.59
C ALA A 87 -9.33 -10.34 -0.23
N SER A 88 -9.17 -9.42 0.73
CA SER A 88 -9.92 -9.49 1.98
C SER A 88 -11.43 -9.52 1.72
N GLY A 89 -12.12 -10.47 2.35
CA GLY A 89 -13.58 -10.56 2.33
C GLY A 89 -14.29 -9.60 3.30
N ALA A 90 -13.57 -8.68 3.93
CA ALA A 90 -14.13 -7.67 4.82
C ALA A 90 -14.86 -6.58 4.03
N ILE A 91 -15.97 -6.96 3.40
CA ILE A 91 -16.87 -6.10 2.64
C ILE A 91 -18.15 -5.87 3.45
N CYS A 92 -18.73 -4.67 3.33
CA CYS A 92 -20.03 -4.38 3.93
C CYS A 92 -21.15 -4.88 3.01
N GLU A 93 -22.15 -5.58 3.55
CA GLU A 93 -23.40 -5.92 2.85
C GLU A 93 -24.53 -5.11 3.42
N VAL A 94 -25.46 -4.69 2.57
CA VAL A 94 -26.73 -4.17 3.04
C VAL A 94 -27.74 -5.31 3.05
N ASN A 95 -28.37 -5.54 4.21
CA ASN A 95 -29.56 -6.37 4.29
C ASN A 95 -30.75 -5.55 3.80
N GLU A 96 -31.20 -5.85 2.58
CA GLU A 96 -32.31 -5.16 1.92
C GLU A 96 -33.60 -5.18 2.76
N SER A 97 -33.89 -6.27 3.46
CA SER A 97 -35.11 -6.38 4.29
C SER A 97 -35.14 -5.44 5.51
N GLU A 98 -33.98 -4.98 5.97
CA GLU A 98 -33.84 -4.08 7.12
C GLU A 98 -33.48 -2.64 6.70
N CYS A 99 -33.13 -2.44 5.43
CA CYS A 99 -32.73 -1.15 4.91
C CYS A 99 -33.92 -0.21 4.75
N VAL A 100 -33.83 0.98 5.34
CA VAL A 100 -34.86 2.04 5.22
C VAL A 100 -34.55 3.08 4.14
N GLY A 101 -33.49 2.90 3.37
CA GLY A 101 -33.13 3.81 2.27
C GLY A 101 -32.61 5.19 2.70
N CYS A 102 -32.02 5.32 3.89
CA CYS A 102 -31.64 6.64 4.43
C CYS A 102 -30.42 7.30 3.75
N GLY A 103 -29.66 6.56 2.93
CA GLY A 103 -28.50 7.09 2.19
C GLY A 103 -27.25 7.40 3.02
N ALA A 104 -27.27 7.16 4.35
CA ALA A 104 -26.14 7.47 5.22
C ALA A 104 -24.85 6.72 4.84
N CYS A 105 -24.96 5.45 4.46
CA CYS A 105 -23.83 4.62 4.04
C CYS A 105 -23.21 5.10 2.72
N GLN A 106 -24.02 5.56 1.76
CA GLN A 106 -23.54 6.15 0.51
C GLN A 106 -22.73 7.43 0.78
N ALA A 107 -23.24 8.32 1.64
CA ALA A 107 -22.61 9.61 1.92
C ALA A 107 -21.22 9.47 2.58
N VAL A 108 -20.96 8.41 3.35
CA VAL A 108 -19.68 8.19 4.04
C VAL A 108 -18.69 7.35 3.23
N CYS A 109 -19.13 6.69 2.15
CA CYS A 109 -18.30 5.80 1.38
C CYS A 109 -17.31 6.57 0.50
N LYS A 110 -16.03 6.61 0.90
CA LYS A 110 -14.94 7.27 0.14
C LYS A 110 -14.61 6.60 -1.20
N TYR A 111 -15.12 5.40 -1.42
CA TYR A 111 -14.82 4.58 -2.59
C TYR A 111 -15.98 4.50 -3.58
N GLY A 112 -17.14 5.09 -3.25
CA GLY A 112 -18.34 5.00 -4.11
C GLY A 112 -18.87 3.58 -4.26
N ALA A 113 -18.63 2.70 -3.30
CA ALA A 113 -18.99 1.28 -3.37
C ALA A 113 -20.45 0.96 -2.99
N ILE A 114 -21.30 1.97 -2.78
CA ILE A 114 -22.71 1.78 -2.37
C ILE A 114 -23.57 2.77 -3.16
N GLU A 115 -24.65 2.29 -3.76
CA GLU A 115 -25.59 3.09 -4.55
C GLU A 115 -27.03 2.99 -4.01
N LEU A 116 -27.79 4.09 -4.15
CA LEU A 116 -29.22 4.12 -3.81
C LEU A 116 -30.03 3.69 -5.04
N HIS A 117 -30.93 2.73 -4.86
CA HIS A 117 -31.86 2.28 -5.90
C HIS A 117 -33.30 2.56 -5.50
N ASP A 118 -34.09 3.01 -6.47
CA ASP A 118 -35.52 3.26 -6.27
C ASP A 118 -36.29 1.98 -6.64
N THR A 119 -36.63 1.20 -5.62
CA THR A 119 -37.39 -0.06 -5.73
C THR A 119 -38.73 0.07 -5.00
N PRO A 120 -39.74 -0.79 -5.28
CA PRO A 120 -41.08 -0.70 -4.64
C PRO A 120 -41.05 -0.73 -3.10
N GLN A 121 -39.96 -1.25 -2.55
CA GLN A 121 -39.48 -1.05 -1.19
C GLN A 121 -38.16 -0.30 -1.38
N VAL A 122 -37.89 0.84 -0.74
CA VAL A 122 -36.65 1.60 -1.02
C VAL A 122 -35.45 0.78 -0.54
N LEU A 123 -34.62 0.26 -1.45
CA LEU A 123 -33.50 -0.63 -1.13
C LEU A 123 -32.16 0.01 -1.51
N ILE A 124 -31.15 -0.28 -0.69
CA ILE A 124 -29.75 -0.01 -1.02
C ILE A 124 -29.16 -1.37 -1.37
N SER A 125 -28.73 -1.57 -2.62
CA SER A 125 -27.94 -2.73 -2.98
C SER A 125 -26.45 -2.41 -2.83
N ARG A 126 -25.64 -3.46 -2.70
CA ARG A 126 -24.21 -3.36 -2.98
C ARG A 126 -23.97 -2.88 -4.40
#